data_AF-A0A9X3L8V4-F1
#
_entry.id   AF-A0A9X3L8V4-F1
#
_cell.length_a   1.000
_cell.length_b   1.000
_cell.length_c   1.000
_cell.angle_alpha   90.00
_cell.angle_beta   90.00
_cell.angle_gamma   90.00
#
_symmetry.space_group_name_H-M   'P 1'
#
loop_
_entity.id
_entity.type
_entity.pdbx_description
1 polymer ?
#
loop_
_entity_poly.entity_id
_entity_poly.type
_entity_poly.pdbx_seq_one_letter_code
_entity_poly.pdbx_strand_id
1 'polypeptide(L)' 'MNEFKNSPENGSMATNMEEVKQLGKQMDRMRDNKELEEDNRVSDPAQSEVTSSMKKREND' A
#
# COMPACT_ATOMS: atom_id res chain seq x y z
N MET A 1 -23.87 -5.93 -10.75
CA MET A 1 -24.00 -5.43 -9.36
C MET A 1 -22.65 -4.83 -9.00
N ASN A 2 -22.62 -3.63 -8.41
CA ASN A 2 -21.40 -2.84 -8.24
C ASN A 2 -20.54 -3.39 -7.09
N GLU A 3 -19.55 -4.22 -7.41
CA GLU A 3 -18.59 -4.79 -6.45
C GLU A 3 -17.48 -3.80 -6.00
N PHE A 4 -17.53 -2.54 -6.43
CA PHE A 4 -16.48 -1.52 -6.19
C PHE A 4 -16.80 -0.48 -5.11
N LYS A 5 -17.87 -0.64 -4.31
CA LYS A 5 -18.27 0.39 -3.33
C LYS A 5 -17.47 0.43 -2.03
N ASN A 6 -16.56 -0.52 -1.78
CA ASN A 6 -15.86 -0.65 -0.49
C ASN A 6 -14.33 -0.54 -0.60
N SER A 7 -13.78 -0.18 -1.76
CA SER A 7 -12.35 0.11 -1.83
C SER A 7 -12.12 1.50 -1.22
N PRO A 8 -11.33 1.62 -0.13
CA PRO A 8 -11.09 2.91 0.50
C PRO A 8 -10.42 3.86 -0.50
N GLU A 9 -10.96 5.07 -0.64
CA GLU A 9 -10.32 6.10 -1.45
C GLU A 9 -8.99 6.48 -0.79
N ASN A 10 -7.89 6.42 -1.55
CA ASN A 10 -6.56 6.77 -1.05
C ASN A 10 -6.57 8.18 -0.44
N GLY A 11 -6.10 8.31 0.81
CA GLY A 11 -6.05 9.59 1.53
C GLY A 11 -7.32 9.96 2.31
N SER A 12 -8.35 9.11 2.34
CA SER A 12 -9.53 9.31 3.20
C SER A 12 -9.32 8.78 4.62
N MET A 13 -9.95 9.42 5.62
CA MET A 13 -10.03 8.89 6.98
C MET A 13 -11.19 7.89 7.09
N ALA A 14 -11.07 6.93 8.01
CA ALA A 14 -12.16 6.01 8.33
C ALA A 14 -13.40 6.80 8.80
N THR A 15 -14.54 6.52 8.19
CA THR A 15 -15.79 7.28 8.37
C THR A 15 -16.67 6.74 9.49
N ASN A 16 -16.41 5.51 9.95
CA ASN A 16 -17.20 4.81 10.95
C ASN A 16 -16.37 3.77 11.73
N MET A 17 -16.94 3.27 12.83
CA MET A 17 -16.27 2.31 13.72
C MET A 17 -15.95 0.96 13.09
N GLU A 18 -16.71 0.52 12.08
CA GLU A 18 -16.42 -0.73 11.39
C GLU A 18 -15.16 -0.59 10.52
N GLU A 19 -15.05 0.52 9.79
CA GLU A 19 -13.85 0.86 9.02
C GLU A 19 -12.61 1.03 9.91
N VAL A 20 -12.76 1.64 11.09
CA VAL A 20 -11.65 1.76 12.07
C VAL A 20 -11.13 0.38 12.50
N LYS A 21 -12.02 -0.57 12.78
CA LYS A 21 -11.63 -1.94 13.16
C LYS A 21 -10.92 -2.67 12.02
N GLN A 22 -11.40 -2.50 10.79
CA GLN A 22 -10.76 -3.10 9.62
C GLN A 22 -9.38 -2.50 9.37
N LEU A 23 -9.25 -1.17 9.52
CA LEU A 23 -7.96 -0.49 9.44
C LEU A 23 -6.98 -1.02 10.49
N GLY A 24 -7.41 -1.20 11.75
CA GLY A 24 -6.60 -1.81 12.79
C GLY A 24 -6.06 -3.19 12.39
N LYS A 25 -6.93 -4.08 11.90
CA LYS A 25 -6.52 -5.40 11.41
C LYS A 25 -5.53 -5.34 10.24
N GLN A 26 -5.67 -4.34 9.36
CA GLN A 26 -4.76 -4.13 8.24
C GLN A 26 -3.39 -3.60 8.71
N MET A 27 -3.36 -2.83 9.80
CA MET A 27 -2.13 -2.30 10.41
C MET A 27 -1.41 -3.34 11.28
N ASP A 28 -2.13 -4.29 11.87
CA ASP A 28 -1.59 -5.27 12.81
C ASP A 28 -0.59 -6.27 12.18
N ARG A 29 -0.61 -6.42 10.86
CA ARG A 29 0.26 -7.40 10.19
C ARG A 29 0.88 -6.86 8.91
N MET A 30 2.18 -7.11 8.78
CA MET A 30 2.85 -7.05 7.48
C MET A 30 2.29 -8.20 6.65
N ARG A 31 1.64 -7.87 5.53
CA ARG A 31 1.10 -8.88 4.62
C ARG A 31 2.25 -9.65 3.99
N ASP A 32 2.08 -10.97 3.88
CA ASP A 32 3.02 -11.77 3.12
C ASP A 32 2.77 -11.64 1.61
N ASN A 33 3.67 -12.19 0.79
CA ASN A 33 3.54 -12.11 -0.66
C ASN A 33 2.26 -12.78 -1.19
N LYS A 34 1.79 -13.85 -0.54
CA LYS A 34 0.59 -14.57 -0.96
C LYS A 34 -0.67 -13.73 -0.72
N GLU A 35 -0.75 -13.07 0.43
CA GLU A 35 -1.85 -12.17 0.77
C GLU A 35 -1.86 -10.91 -0.10
N LEU A 36 -0.70 -10.42 -0.53
CA LEU A 36 -0.60 -9.32 -1.49
C LEU A 36 -1.10 -9.74 -2.88
N GLU A 37 -0.72 -10.93 -3.35
CA GLU A 37 -1.19 -11.48 -4.63
C GLU A 37 -2.72 -11.67 -4.64
N GLU A 38 -3.31 -12.21 -3.56
CA GLU A 38 -4.77 -12.37 -3.43
C GLU A 38 -5.52 -11.03 -3.54
N ASP A 39 -4.91 -9.94 -3.06
CA ASP A 39 -5.44 -8.58 -3.11
C ASP A 39 -5.07 -7.80 -4.40
N ASN A 40 -4.42 -8.44 -5.39
CA ASN A 40 -3.86 -7.81 -6.59
C ASN A 40 -2.88 -6.65 -6.27
N ARG A 41 -2.07 -6.83 -5.23
CA ARG A 41 -1.03 -5.90 -4.78
C ARG A 41 0.34 -6.54 -4.93
N VAL A 42 1.38 -5.71 -4.96
CA VAL A 42 2.78 -6.15 -5.01
C VAL A 42 3.54 -5.55 -3.83
N SER A 43 4.54 -6.28 -3.34
CA SER A 43 5.47 -5.77 -2.33
C SER A 43 6.24 -4.57 -2.86
N ASP A 44 6.53 -3.61 -1.99
CA ASP A 44 7.39 -2.50 -2.35
C ASP A 44 8.79 -3.01 -2.72
N PRO A 45 9.48 -2.34 -3.67
CA PRO A 45 10.84 -2.71 -4.04
C PRO A 45 11.76 -2.70 -2.82
N ALA A 46 12.58 -3.75 -2.68
CA ALA A 46 13.59 -3.80 -1.63
C ALA A 46 14.58 -2.63 -1.80
N GLN A 47 14.82 -1.90 -0.71
CA GLN A 47 15.83 -0.86 -0.69
C GLN A 47 17.22 -1.49 -0.85
N SER A 48 17.96 -1.09 -1.89
CA SER A 48 19.34 -1.53 -2.11
C SER A 48 20.33 -0.39 -1.82
N GLU A 49 21.40 -0.71 -1.10
CA GLU A 49 22.58 0.19 -0.94
C GLU A 49 23.29 0.48 -2.27
N VAL A 50 23.04 -0.35 -3.29
CA VAL A 50 23.54 -0.14 -4.65
C VAL A 50 22.73 0.97 -5.29
N THR A 51 23.11 2.21 -5.00
CA THR A 51 22.65 3.35 -5.80
C THR A 51 23.23 3.17 -7.21
N SER A 52 22.39 2.77 -8.17
CA SER A 52 22.71 3.01 -9.59
C SER A 52 23.07 4.49 -9.68
N SER A 53 24.26 4.80 -10.19
CA SER A 53 24.82 6.16 -10.18
C SER A 53 23.76 7.16 -10.60
N MET A 54 23.15 7.85 -9.63
CA MET A 54 22.04 8.73 -9.87
C MET A 54 22.51 9.77 -10.88
N LYS A 55 21.92 9.79 -12.08
CA LYS A 55 22.30 10.76 -13.11
C LYS A 55 21.99 12.14 -12.53
N LYS A 56 23.06 12.91 -12.25
CA LYS A 56 22.90 14.27 -11.72
C LYS A 56 21.99 15.04 -12.67
N ARG A 57 21.01 15.75 -12.12
CA ARG A 57 20.19 16.67 -12.91
C ARG A 57 21.13 17.73 -13.48
N GLU A 58 21.03 18.00 -14.77
CA GLU A 58 22.01 18.83 -15.49
C GLU A 58 22.03 20.31 -15.04
N ASN A 59 21.15 20.73 -14.12
CA ASN A 59 20.96 22.14 -13.76
C ASN A 59 20.65 22.37 -12.26
N ASP A 60 21.30 21.66 -11.32
CA ASP A 60 21.29 22.06 -9.89
C ASP A 60 22.38 23.10 -9.57
#